data_AF-A0A661KMX4-F1
#
_entry.id   AF-A0A661KMX4-F1
#
_cell.length_a   1.000
_cell.length_b   1.000
_cell.length_c   1.000
_cell.angle_alpha   90.00
_cell.angle_beta   90.00
_cell.angle_gamma   90.00
#
_symmetry.space_group_name_H-M   'P 1'
#
loop_
_entity.id
_entity.type
_entity.pdbx_description
1 polymer ?
#
loop_
_entity_poly.entity_id
_entity_poly.type
_entity_poly.pdbx_seq_one_letter_code
_entity_poly.pdbx_strand_id
1 'polypeptide(L)'
;MFLRTLKRRLHRPKERQIPLEQLARLWLDSEPELKGESKIVSKSWEHEDIDMFYAHYIHSFLPSGDPARPVIQGILDLLDERGDLPSVIPGSVPDEKALYEEISLREYTLEVARIAHEMVIKGHRDPEMIMGKIMIITLGHQVGVISDADTLGGIPAKSILILDPMIRDLPYRDSIVEAIQRYSGNRQKTQEAKILSAATSAARKKLYERARVLSKAWNQPSIDIEEIKKAIREGGKS
;
A
#
# COMPACT_ATOMS: atom_id res chain seq x y z
N MET A 1 48.65 -22.41 5.15
CA MET A 1 47.34 -23.02 5.52
C MET A 1 47.12 -23.23 7.03
N PHE A 2 48.16 -23.27 7.87
CA PHE A 2 48.06 -23.62 9.30
C PHE A 2 47.34 -22.59 10.20
N LEU A 3 47.37 -21.30 9.85
CA LEU A 3 46.77 -20.23 10.66
C LEU A 3 45.24 -20.10 10.48
N ARG A 4 44.68 -20.54 9.35
CA ARG A 4 43.23 -20.54 9.10
C ARG A 4 42.50 -21.61 9.90
N THR A 5 43.13 -22.76 10.12
CA THR A 5 42.60 -23.86 10.93
C THR A 5 42.62 -23.54 12.43
N LEU A 6 43.60 -22.76 12.92
CA LEU A 6 43.67 -22.32 14.31
C LEU A 6 42.54 -21.32 14.67
N LYS A 7 42.27 -20.36 13.77
CA LYS A 7 41.22 -19.35 13.97
C LYS A 7 39.80 -19.94 14.03
N ARG A 8 39.55 -21.02 13.27
CA ARG A 8 38.28 -21.79 13.32
C ARG A 8 38.11 -22.62 14.60
N ARG A 9 39.20 -23.01 15.28
CA ARG A 9 39.14 -23.72 16.57
C ARG A 9 38.82 -22.77 17.74
N LEU A 10 39.24 -21.51 17.65
CA LEU A 10 39.03 -20.49 18.68
C LEU A 10 37.64 -19.82 18.65
N HIS A 11 36.83 -20.05 17.60
CA HIS A 11 35.49 -19.47 17.43
C HIS A 11 34.42 -20.57 17.20
N ARG A 12 34.58 -21.74 17.81
CA ARG A 12 33.44 -22.66 17.91
C ARG A 12 32.50 -22.11 18.98
N PRO A 13 31.24 -21.76 18.67
CA PRO A 13 30.26 -21.43 19.69
C PRO A 13 30.18 -22.64 20.62
N LYS A 14 30.42 -22.42 21.92
CA LYS A 14 30.30 -23.49 22.91
C LYS A 14 28.83 -23.91 22.93
N GLU A 15 28.56 -25.13 22.53
CA GLU A 15 27.26 -25.76 22.74
C GLU A 15 27.02 -25.80 24.25
N ARG A 16 26.04 -25.03 24.71
CA ARG A 16 25.59 -25.04 26.10
C ARG A 16 24.31 -25.85 26.13
N GLN A 17 24.30 -26.90 26.94
CA GLN A 17 23.07 -27.59 27.30
C GLN A 17 22.35 -26.72 28.33
N ILE A 18 21.19 -26.18 27.94
CA ILE A 18 20.34 -25.39 28.81
C ILE A 18 19.21 -26.32 29.27
N PRO A 19 19.03 -26.54 30.59
CA PRO A 19 17.88 -27.25 31.12
C PRO A 19 16.58 -26.60 30.65
N LEU A 20 15.56 -27.40 30.37
CA LEU A 20 14.29 -26.93 29.81
C LEU A 20 13.65 -25.85 30.70
N GLU A 21 13.84 -25.95 32.01
CA GLU A 21 13.34 -25.02 33.01
C GLU A 21 14.02 -23.64 32.93
N GLN A 22 15.30 -23.58 32.53
CA GLN A 22 16.01 -22.32 32.29
C GLN A 22 15.56 -21.68 30.97
N LEU A 23 15.26 -22.48 29.96
CA LEU A 23 14.67 -22.02 28.70
C LEU A 23 13.27 -21.42 28.93
N ALA A 24 12.43 -22.10 29.73
CA ALA A 24 11.11 -21.61 30.09
C ALA A 24 11.16 -20.27 30.86
N ARG A 25 12.13 -20.11 31.78
CA ARG A 25 12.34 -18.85 32.51
C ARG A 25 12.80 -17.71 31.62
N LEU A 26 13.74 -17.97 30.71
CA LEU A 26 14.17 -16.97 29.72
C LEU A 26 13.02 -16.51 28.82
N TRP A 27 12.07 -17.40 28.55
CA TRP A 27 10.89 -17.08 27.74
C TRP A 27 9.85 -16.27 28.52
N LEU A 28 9.66 -16.58 29.82
CA LEU A 28 8.79 -15.81 30.71
C LEU A 28 9.36 -14.43 31.06
N ASP A 29 10.68 -14.32 31.21
CA ASP A 29 11.38 -13.05 31.50
C ASP A 29 11.50 -12.14 30.26
N SER A 30 11.19 -12.65 29.07
CA SER A 30 11.14 -11.86 27.82
C SER A 30 9.74 -11.42 27.42
N GLU A 31 8.72 -11.76 28.21
CA GLU A 31 7.42 -11.11 28.10
C GLU A 31 7.45 -9.76 28.83
N PRO A 32 7.19 -8.63 28.15
CA PRO A 32 6.95 -7.39 28.86
C PRO A 32 5.72 -7.58 29.75
N GLU A 33 5.83 -7.18 31.01
CA GLU A 33 4.74 -7.22 32.00
C GLU A 33 3.40 -6.83 31.35
N LEU A 34 2.48 -7.80 31.25
CA LEU A 34 1.09 -7.60 30.87
C LEU A 34 0.38 -6.79 31.96
N LYS A 35 0.65 -5.48 32.01
CA LYS A 35 -0.10 -4.51 32.80
C LYS A 35 -1.09 -3.80 31.89
N GLY A 36 -2.35 -4.11 32.12
CA GLY A 36 -3.50 -3.47 31.50
C GLY A 36 -4.05 -4.33 30.40
N GLU A 37 -5.24 -4.87 30.63
CA GLU A 37 -6.19 -5.18 29.55
C GLU A 37 -6.13 -4.01 28.56
N SER A 38 -5.45 -4.22 27.44
CA SER A 38 -5.54 -3.28 26.34
C SER A 38 -6.99 -3.36 25.91
N LYS A 39 -7.76 -2.34 26.27
CA LYS A 39 -8.78 -1.87 25.34
C LYS A 39 -8.05 -1.78 24.02
N ILE A 40 -8.27 -2.74 23.13
CA ILE A 40 -7.99 -2.58 21.72
C ILE A 40 -8.91 -1.43 21.35
N VAL A 41 -8.41 -0.21 21.51
CA VAL A 41 -8.90 0.91 20.74
C VAL A 41 -8.55 0.44 19.34
N SER A 42 -9.49 -0.22 18.68
CA SER A 42 -9.39 -0.50 17.26
C SER A 42 -9.14 0.87 16.66
N LYS A 43 -7.92 1.11 16.21
CA LYS A 43 -7.61 2.33 15.49
C LYS A 43 -8.58 2.38 14.33
N SER A 44 -9.54 3.29 14.42
CA SER A 44 -10.51 3.55 13.37
C SER A 44 -10.00 4.78 12.64
N TRP A 45 -9.74 4.65 11.35
CA TRP A 45 -9.45 5.78 10.48
C TRP A 45 -10.74 6.57 10.23
N GLU A 46 -10.62 7.84 9.83
CA GLU A 46 -11.78 8.64 9.43
C GLU A 46 -12.47 8.02 8.20
N HIS A 47 -11.66 7.48 7.29
CA HIS A 47 -12.13 6.84 6.08
C HIS A 47 -12.31 5.32 6.25
N GLU A 48 -13.56 4.87 6.15
CA GLU A 48 -13.94 3.45 6.27
C GLU A 48 -13.23 2.55 5.23
N ASP A 49 -12.89 3.08 4.05
CA ASP A 49 -12.16 2.31 3.03
C ASP A 49 -10.73 1.95 3.45
N ILE A 50 -10.11 2.75 4.33
CA ILE A 50 -8.82 2.44 4.97
C ILE A 50 -9.00 1.36 6.03
N ASP A 51 -10.02 1.46 6.88
CA ASP A 51 -10.33 0.41 7.88
C ASP A 51 -10.53 -0.95 7.20
N MET A 52 -11.38 -0.97 6.16
CA MET A 52 -11.66 -2.17 5.36
C MET A 52 -10.39 -2.69 4.67
N PHE A 53 -9.59 -1.80 4.08
CA PHE A 53 -8.34 -2.19 3.43
C PHE A 53 -7.37 -2.80 4.43
N TYR A 54 -7.17 -2.15 5.58
CA TYR A 54 -6.26 -2.63 6.61
C TYR A 54 -6.70 -3.98 7.15
N ALA A 55 -7.98 -4.14 7.48
CA ALA A 55 -8.53 -5.41 7.98
C ALA A 55 -8.31 -6.56 6.97
N HIS A 56 -8.59 -6.31 5.69
CA HIS A 56 -8.57 -7.37 4.67
C HIS A 56 -7.16 -7.70 4.16
N TYR A 57 -6.34 -6.70 3.84
CA TYR A 57 -5.07 -6.90 3.15
C TYR A 57 -3.85 -6.89 4.06
N ILE A 58 -3.95 -6.27 5.25
CA ILE A 58 -2.81 -6.11 6.15
C ILE A 58 -2.99 -6.98 7.39
N HIS A 59 -4.09 -6.80 8.12
CA HIS A 59 -4.33 -7.52 9.36
C HIS A 59 -4.48 -9.02 9.14
N SER A 60 -5.25 -9.42 8.13
CA SER A 60 -5.52 -10.82 7.82
C SER A 60 -4.35 -11.55 7.15
N PHE A 61 -3.44 -10.82 6.50
CA PHE A 61 -2.40 -11.42 5.67
C PHE A 61 -1.00 -11.34 6.29
N LEU A 62 -0.64 -10.21 6.91
CA LEU A 62 0.68 -10.04 7.52
C LEU A 62 0.68 -10.53 8.98
N PRO A 63 1.69 -11.31 9.40
CA PRO A 63 1.87 -11.72 10.79
C PRO A 63 1.92 -10.51 11.74
N SER A 64 1.46 -10.69 12.98
CA SER A 64 1.38 -9.59 13.95
C SER A 64 2.72 -8.91 14.27
N GLY A 65 3.83 -9.67 14.19
CA GLY A 65 5.18 -9.16 14.40
C GLY A 65 5.90 -8.70 13.13
N ASP A 66 5.22 -8.60 11.98
CA ASP A 66 5.86 -8.16 10.74
C ASP A 66 6.33 -6.70 10.84
N PRO A 67 7.62 -6.38 10.60
CA PRO A 67 8.15 -5.03 10.73
C PRO A 67 7.55 -4.04 9.72
N ALA A 68 6.89 -4.51 8.65
CA ALA A 68 6.19 -3.66 7.70
C ALA A 68 4.90 -3.06 8.28
N ARG A 69 4.24 -3.73 9.23
CA ARG A 69 2.95 -3.30 9.79
C ARG A 69 2.96 -1.86 10.32
N PRO A 70 3.88 -1.45 11.22
CA PRO A 70 3.90 -0.07 11.72
C PRO A 70 4.14 0.96 10.61
N VAL A 71 4.96 0.62 9.61
CA VAL A 71 5.21 1.48 8.45
C VAL A 71 3.95 1.64 7.60
N ILE A 72 3.26 0.53 7.30
CA ILE A 72 2.02 0.55 6.54
C ILE A 72 0.95 1.37 7.28
N GLN A 73 0.83 1.19 8.60
CA GLN A 73 -0.08 2.01 9.41
C GLN A 73 0.28 3.50 9.31
N GLY A 74 1.55 3.87 9.41
CA GLY A 74 1.97 5.28 9.27
C GLY A 74 1.69 5.87 7.88
N ILE A 75 1.77 5.05 6.82
CA ILE A 75 1.38 5.49 5.47
C ILE A 75 -0.14 5.65 5.37
N LEU A 76 -0.92 4.72 5.95
CA LEU A 76 -2.38 4.82 5.96
C LEU A 76 -2.86 6.02 6.78
N ASP A 77 -2.23 6.35 7.91
CA ASP A 77 -2.52 7.58 8.67
C ASP A 77 -2.33 8.81 7.81
N LEU A 78 -1.21 8.86 7.07
CA LEU A 78 -0.92 9.98 6.17
C LEU A 78 -1.97 10.11 5.04
N LEU A 79 -2.45 8.98 4.52
CA LEU A 79 -3.50 8.94 3.48
C LEU A 79 -4.88 9.25 4.05
N ASP A 80 -5.14 8.92 5.31
CA ASP A 80 -6.38 9.27 6.00
C ASP A 80 -6.46 10.79 6.21
N GLU A 81 -5.38 11.39 6.71
CA GLU A 81 -5.32 12.82 7.01
C GLU A 81 -5.26 13.70 5.76
N ARG A 82 -4.55 13.26 4.70
CA ARG A 82 -4.22 14.11 3.54
C ARG A 82 -4.46 13.45 2.18
N GLY A 83 -5.14 12.32 2.11
CA GLY A 83 -5.33 11.58 0.86
C GLY A 83 -6.50 12.02 -0.01
N ASP A 84 -7.35 12.95 0.44
CA ASP A 84 -8.47 13.49 -0.36
C ASP A 84 -8.05 14.41 -1.50
N LEU A 85 -6.78 14.77 -1.56
CA LEU A 85 -6.25 15.55 -2.68
C LEU A 85 -6.19 14.74 -3.98
N PRO A 86 -6.23 15.40 -5.15
CA PRO A 86 -6.12 14.72 -6.44
C PRO A 86 -4.91 13.81 -6.56
N SER A 87 -5.10 12.61 -7.09
CA SER A 87 -4.02 11.64 -7.30
C SER A 87 -2.99 12.06 -8.35
N VAL A 88 -3.19 13.19 -9.03
CA VAL A 88 -2.28 13.81 -9.98
C VAL A 88 -2.13 15.29 -9.65
N ILE A 89 -1.04 15.92 -10.09
CA ILE A 89 -0.89 17.36 -9.93
C ILE A 89 -1.92 18.05 -10.84
N PRO A 90 -2.79 18.94 -10.33
CA PRO A 90 -3.78 19.62 -11.17
C PRO A 90 -3.13 20.35 -12.35
N GLY A 91 -3.71 20.23 -13.53
CA GLY A 91 -3.19 20.83 -14.77
C GLY A 91 -1.95 20.14 -15.35
N SER A 92 -1.47 19.04 -14.74
CA SER A 92 -0.34 18.26 -15.28
C SER A 92 -0.76 17.18 -16.28
N VAL A 93 -2.06 16.90 -16.37
CA VAL A 93 -2.63 15.91 -17.29
C VAL A 93 -3.31 16.60 -18.47
N PRO A 94 -3.26 16.03 -19.69
CA PRO A 94 -4.03 16.55 -20.82
C PRO A 94 -5.53 16.57 -20.51
N ASP A 95 -6.29 17.49 -21.12
CA ASP A 95 -7.74 17.64 -20.90
C ASP A 95 -8.53 16.34 -21.07
N GLU A 96 -8.12 15.47 -22.01
CA GLU A 96 -8.71 14.13 -22.23
C GLU A 96 -8.62 13.21 -21.00
N LYS A 97 -7.83 13.58 -20.01
CA LYS A 97 -7.53 12.85 -18.79
C LYS A 97 -7.84 13.64 -17.52
N ALA A 98 -8.61 14.72 -17.64
CA ALA A 98 -9.05 15.56 -16.51
C ALA A 98 -9.75 14.77 -15.40
N LEU A 99 -10.44 13.67 -15.73
CA LEU A 99 -11.06 12.76 -14.76
C LEU A 99 -10.08 12.16 -13.73
N TYR A 100 -8.76 12.18 -13.98
CA TYR A 100 -7.78 11.77 -12.97
C TYR A 100 -7.68 12.73 -11.79
N GLU A 101 -8.08 13.99 -11.97
CA GLU A 101 -8.10 14.98 -10.90
C GLU A 101 -9.26 14.74 -9.91
N GLU A 102 -10.32 14.06 -10.36
CA GLU A 102 -11.46 13.65 -9.52
C GLU A 102 -11.16 12.41 -8.66
N ILE A 103 -10.07 11.71 -8.94
CA ILE A 103 -9.67 10.50 -8.20
C ILE A 103 -8.71 10.91 -7.09
N SER A 104 -9.10 10.68 -5.84
CA SER A 104 -8.28 11.02 -4.68
C SER A 104 -7.00 10.17 -4.59
N LEU A 105 -5.97 10.72 -3.97
CA LEU A 105 -4.70 10.03 -3.73
C LEU A 105 -4.92 8.77 -2.89
N ARG A 106 -5.74 8.84 -1.83
CA ARG A 106 -6.12 7.68 -1.00
C ARG A 106 -6.68 6.58 -1.87
N GLU A 107 -7.73 6.88 -2.61
CA GLU A 107 -8.42 5.89 -3.42
C GLU A 107 -7.49 5.24 -4.46
N TYR A 108 -6.69 6.07 -5.13
CA TYR A 108 -5.73 5.60 -6.12
C TYR A 108 -4.68 4.67 -5.51
N THR A 109 -4.07 5.06 -4.40
CA THR A 109 -2.99 4.29 -3.76
C THR A 109 -3.51 2.98 -3.15
N LEU A 110 -4.68 2.99 -2.52
CA LEU A 110 -5.35 1.78 -2.05
C LEU A 110 -5.62 0.82 -3.21
N GLU A 111 -6.13 1.31 -4.34
CA GLU A 111 -6.43 0.47 -5.49
C GLU A 111 -5.17 -0.15 -6.12
N VAL A 112 -4.08 0.62 -6.22
CA VAL A 112 -2.77 0.08 -6.66
C VAL A 112 -2.32 -1.04 -5.73
N ALA A 113 -2.47 -0.87 -4.42
CA ALA A 113 -2.11 -1.89 -3.43
C ALA A 113 -2.97 -3.15 -3.54
N ARG A 114 -4.30 -3.02 -3.73
CA ARG A 114 -5.21 -4.18 -3.95
C ARG A 114 -4.79 -4.99 -5.18
N ILE A 115 -4.52 -4.33 -6.30
CA ILE A 115 -4.11 -5.01 -7.54
C ILE A 115 -2.75 -5.69 -7.35
N ALA A 116 -1.79 -5.02 -6.72
CA ALA A 116 -0.48 -5.61 -6.46
C ALA A 116 -0.55 -6.81 -5.51
N HIS A 117 -1.43 -6.77 -4.49
CA HIS A 117 -1.72 -7.92 -3.65
C HIS A 117 -2.13 -9.13 -4.49
N GLU A 118 -3.14 -8.96 -5.36
CA GLU A 118 -3.59 -10.04 -6.24
C GLU A 118 -2.50 -10.56 -7.17
N MET A 119 -1.68 -9.67 -7.73
CA MET A 119 -0.55 -10.04 -8.58
C MET A 119 0.46 -10.90 -7.83
N VAL A 120 0.76 -10.53 -6.58
CA VAL A 120 1.69 -11.27 -5.72
C VAL A 120 1.14 -12.64 -5.37
N ILE A 121 -0.12 -12.72 -4.91
CA ILE A 121 -0.78 -14.00 -4.58
C ILE A 121 -0.79 -14.96 -5.77
N LYS A 122 -1.06 -14.45 -6.98
CA LYS A 122 -1.13 -15.29 -8.19
C LYS A 122 0.25 -15.64 -8.76
N GLY A 123 1.25 -14.78 -8.57
CA GLY A 123 2.52 -14.81 -9.29
C GLY A 123 3.74 -15.25 -8.49
N HIS A 124 3.65 -15.31 -7.15
CA HIS A 124 4.77 -15.63 -6.28
C HIS A 124 4.54 -16.93 -5.51
N ARG A 125 5.63 -17.68 -5.32
CA ARG A 125 5.61 -18.95 -4.58
C ARG A 125 5.30 -18.76 -3.09
N ASP A 126 5.93 -17.75 -2.49
CA ASP A 126 5.83 -17.43 -1.06
C ASP A 126 5.39 -15.96 -0.90
N PRO A 127 4.11 -15.65 -1.16
CA PRO A 127 3.62 -14.28 -1.22
C PRO A 127 3.75 -13.54 0.12
N GLU A 128 3.63 -14.25 1.24
CA GLU A 128 3.75 -13.72 2.61
C GLU A 128 5.13 -13.09 2.84
N MET A 129 6.18 -13.64 2.25
CA MET A 129 7.56 -13.20 2.45
C MET A 129 7.87 -11.83 1.82
N ILE A 130 7.09 -11.40 0.84
CA ILE A 130 7.33 -10.14 0.12
C ILE A 130 6.20 -9.12 0.30
N MET A 131 5.05 -9.54 0.82
CA MET A 131 3.85 -8.71 0.82
C MET A 131 4.04 -7.42 1.63
N GLY A 132 4.66 -7.48 2.81
CA GLY A 132 4.93 -6.28 3.61
C GLY A 132 5.71 -5.22 2.83
N LYS A 133 6.76 -5.65 2.12
CA LYS A 133 7.55 -4.78 1.23
C LYS A 133 6.73 -4.22 0.08
N ILE A 134 5.94 -5.06 -0.60
CA ILE A 134 5.10 -4.65 -1.72
C ILE A 134 4.05 -3.62 -1.27
N MET A 135 3.42 -3.82 -0.11
CA MET A 135 2.44 -2.90 0.47
C MET A 135 3.04 -1.53 0.77
N ILE A 136 4.23 -1.48 1.35
CA ILE A 136 4.94 -0.22 1.58
C ILE A 136 5.23 0.49 0.25
N ILE A 137 5.68 -0.26 -0.76
CA ILE A 137 5.97 0.30 -2.09
C ILE A 137 4.70 0.86 -2.73
N THR A 138 3.60 0.12 -2.74
CA THR A 138 2.37 0.51 -3.44
C THR A 138 1.59 1.60 -2.73
N LEU A 139 1.49 1.57 -1.41
CA LEU A 139 0.86 2.66 -0.66
C LEU A 139 1.75 3.91 -0.66
N GLY A 140 3.07 3.73 -0.58
CA GLY A 140 4.04 4.80 -0.44
C GLY A 140 4.46 5.50 -1.74
N HIS A 141 4.34 4.87 -2.92
CA HIS A 141 4.99 5.40 -4.14
C HIS A 141 4.55 6.82 -4.52
N GLN A 142 3.33 7.24 -4.15
CA GLN A 142 2.72 8.49 -4.59
C GLN A 142 2.45 9.49 -3.44
N VAL A 143 2.86 9.18 -2.21
CA VAL A 143 2.68 10.10 -1.06
C VAL A 143 3.41 11.44 -1.24
N GLY A 144 4.39 11.50 -2.13
CA GLY A 144 5.07 12.72 -2.54
C GLY A 144 4.14 13.80 -3.11
N VAL A 145 2.95 13.44 -3.59
CA VAL A 145 1.95 14.42 -4.07
C VAL A 145 1.46 15.33 -2.93
N ILE A 146 1.49 14.86 -1.68
CA ILE A 146 1.10 15.63 -0.49
C ILE A 146 2.05 16.82 -0.25
N SER A 147 3.25 16.79 -0.82
CA SER A 147 4.27 17.82 -0.61
C SER A 147 4.37 18.79 -1.79
N ASP A 148 4.21 20.08 -1.48
CA ASP A 148 4.42 21.18 -2.42
C ASP A 148 5.90 21.47 -2.69
N ALA A 149 6.83 20.83 -1.96
CA ALA A 149 8.26 21.06 -2.13
C ALA A 149 8.71 20.76 -3.57
N ASP A 150 9.43 21.68 -4.21
CA ASP A 150 10.03 21.42 -5.50
C ASP A 150 11.34 20.64 -5.30
N THR A 151 11.29 19.34 -5.62
CA THR A 151 12.42 18.42 -5.42
C THR A 151 12.85 17.84 -6.75
N LEU A 152 14.15 17.91 -7.02
CA LEU A 152 14.76 17.29 -8.18
C LEU A 152 14.49 15.77 -8.17
N GLY A 153 13.81 15.28 -9.20
CA GLY A 153 13.34 13.89 -9.28
C GLY A 153 11.83 13.71 -9.10
N GLY A 154 11.08 14.79 -8.85
CA GLY A 154 9.62 14.80 -8.89
C GLY A 154 8.95 13.96 -7.79
N ILE A 155 7.72 13.52 -8.05
CA ILE A 155 6.90 12.76 -7.08
C ILE A 155 7.65 11.57 -6.47
N PRO A 156 8.36 10.71 -7.24
CA PRO A 156 9.09 9.58 -6.66
C PRO A 156 10.14 9.99 -5.63
N ALA A 157 10.90 11.06 -5.89
CA ALA A 157 11.91 11.56 -4.96
C ALA A 157 11.25 12.12 -3.69
N LYS A 158 10.16 12.88 -3.81
CA LYS A 158 9.39 13.38 -2.67
C LYS A 158 8.81 12.24 -1.83
N SER A 159 8.24 11.22 -2.47
CA SER A 159 7.70 10.04 -1.78
C SER A 159 8.78 9.36 -0.94
N ILE A 160 9.98 9.20 -1.49
CA ILE A 160 11.10 8.60 -0.75
C ILE A 160 11.51 9.46 0.44
N LEU A 161 11.57 10.80 0.30
CA LEU A 161 11.89 11.68 1.41
C LEU A 161 10.87 11.59 2.57
N ILE A 162 9.59 11.44 2.23
CA ILE A 162 8.52 11.26 3.23
C ILE A 162 8.63 9.88 3.89
N LEU A 163 8.92 8.83 3.12
CA LEU A 163 8.99 7.46 3.62
C LEU A 163 10.28 7.16 4.38
N ASP A 164 11.39 7.82 4.06
CA ASP A 164 12.73 7.46 4.55
C ASP A 164 12.80 7.29 6.07
N PRO A 165 12.22 8.19 6.90
CA PRO A 165 12.23 8.01 8.35
C PRO A 165 11.46 6.78 8.83
N MET A 166 10.42 6.35 8.10
CA MET A 166 9.57 5.20 8.44
C MET A 166 10.22 3.87 8.03
N ILE A 167 10.95 3.85 6.91
CA ILE A 167 11.52 2.62 6.34
C ILE A 167 12.98 2.40 6.73
N ARG A 168 13.61 3.33 7.44
CA ARG A 168 15.06 3.37 7.68
C ARG A 168 15.61 2.06 8.25
N ASP A 169 14.89 1.47 9.20
CA ASP A 169 15.34 0.31 9.96
C ASP A 169 14.88 -1.02 9.33
N LEU A 170 14.22 -0.98 8.16
CA LEU A 170 13.79 -2.17 7.45
C LEU A 170 14.96 -2.80 6.68
N PRO A 171 15.11 -4.14 6.72
CA PRO A 171 16.21 -4.84 6.04
C PRO A 171 16.15 -4.74 4.50
N TYR A 172 14.99 -4.34 3.96
CA TYR A 172 14.74 -4.20 2.53
C TYR A 172 14.45 -2.74 2.11
N ARG A 173 14.89 -1.76 2.92
CA ARG A 173 14.80 -0.32 2.61
C ARG A 173 15.25 0.00 1.19
N ASP A 174 16.45 -0.43 0.81
CA ASP A 174 17.02 -0.08 -0.49
C ASP A 174 16.19 -0.65 -1.66
N SER A 175 15.59 -1.82 -1.46
CA SER A 175 14.67 -2.42 -2.43
C SER A 175 13.38 -1.60 -2.59
N ILE A 176 12.85 -1.03 -1.50
CA ILE A 176 11.70 -0.11 -1.55
C ILE A 176 12.07 1.15 -2.34
N VAL A 177 13.18 1.79 -1.96
CA VAL A 177 13.66 3.03 -2.59
C VAL A 177 13.90 2.81 -4.08
N GLU A 178 14.62 1.76 -4.45
CA GLU A 178 14.91 1.42 -5.84
C GLU A 178 13.65 1.15 -6.66
N ALA A 179 12.64 0.48 -6.07
CA ALA A 179 11.38 0.20 -6.74
C ALA A 179 10.60 1.49 -7.06
N ILE A 180 10.48 2.40 -6.07
CA ILE A 180 9.79 3.68 -6.22
C ILE A 180 10.52 4.60 -7.21
N GLN A 181 11.85 4.57 -7.26
CA GLN A 181 12.59 5.38 -8.23
C GLN A 181 12.43 4.89 -9.68
N ARG A 182 12.20 3.59 -9.90
CA ARG A 182 12.35 2.98 -11.23
C ARG A 182 11.06 2.48 -11.86
N TYR A 183 9.93 2.47 -11.15
CA TYR A 183 8.68 1.91 -11.67
C TYR A 183 8.15 2.63 -12.93
N SER A 184 8.36 3.94 -13.06
CA SER A 184 7.86 4.75 -14.19
C SER A 184 8.83 4.84 -15.38
N GLY A 185 10.10 4.47 -15.20
CA GLY A 185 11.14 4.66 -16.21
C GLY A 185 11.32 3.47 -17.19
N ASN A 186 12.08 3.70 -18.26
CA ASN A 186 12.46 2.66 -19.25
C ASN A 186 13.70 1.85 -18.85
N ARG A 187 14.27 2.12 -17.67
CA ARG A 187 15.43 1.37 -17.15
C ARG A 187 15.02 -0.06 -16.78
N GLN A 188 16.02 -0.94 -16.63
CA GLN A 188 15.79 -2.29 -16.11
C GLN A 188 15.11 -2.20 -14.73
N LYS A 189 13.90 -2.74 -14.66
CA LYS A 189 13.07 -2.74 -13.46
C LYS A 189 13.39 -3.95 -12.59
N THR A 190 13.50 -3.73 -11.27
CA THR A 190 13.43 -4.81 -10.27
C THR A 190 12.07 -5.50 -10.35
N GLN A 191 11.93 -6.66 -9.71
CA GLN A 191 10.66 -7.39 -9.70
C GLN A 191 9.56 -6.54 -9.06
N GLU A 192 9.87 -5.86 -7.96
CA GLU A 192 8.98 -4.96 -7.25
C GLU A 192 8.57 -3.76 -8.10
N ALA A 193 9.52 -3.15 -8.83
CA ALA A 193 9.23 -2.05 -9.76
C ALA A 193 8.31 -2.50 -10.91
N LYS A 194 8.42 -3.75 -11.38
CA LYS A 194 7.53 -4.31 -12.40
C LYS A 194 6.11 -4.48 -11.84
N ILE A 195 5.97 -5.01 -10.63
CA ILE A 195 4.68 -5.16 -9.96
C ILE A 195 4.03 -3.79 -9.78
N LEU A 196 4.77 -2.82 -9.23
CA LEU A 196 4.27 -1.45 -9.04
C LEU A 196 3.85 -0.81 -10.37
N SER A 197 4.66 -0.94 -11.42
CA SER A 197 4.37 -0.39 -12.75
C SER A 197 3.09 -0.98 -13.38
N ALA A 198 2.92 -2.29 -13.29
CA ALA A 198 1.75 -2.98 -13.80
C ALA A 198 0.49 -2.64 -12.98
N ALA A 199 0.59 -2.67 -11.65
CA ALA A 199 -0.52 -2.32 -10.75
C ALA A 199 -0.94 -0.86 -10.93
N THR A 200 0.01 0.07 -11.09
CA THR A 200 -0.24 1.48 -11.41
C THR A 200 -1.04 1.62 -12.71
N SER A 201 -0.59 0.97 -13.77
CA SER A 201 -1.27 1.02 -15.09
C SER A 201 -2.69 0.46 -15.01
N ALA A 202 -2.85 -0.67 -14.31
CA ALA A 202 -4.15 -1.32 -14.13
C ALA A 202 -5.12 -0.47 -13.28
N ALA A 203 -4.63 0.09 -12.16
CA ALA A 203 -5.43 0.97 -11.29
C ALA A 203 -5.89 2.22 -12.04
N ARG A 204 -4.99 2.88 -12.79
CA ARG A 204 -5.34 4.05 -13.61
C ARG A 204 -6.45 3.72 -14.60
N LYS A 205 -6.32 2.61 -15.33
CA LYS A 205 -7.36 2.16 -16.27
C LYS A 205 -8.69 1.90 -15.56
N LYS A 206 -8.67 1.16 -14.45
CA LYS A 206 -9.89 0.79 -13.71
C LYS A 206 -10.61 2.01 -13.15
N LEU A 207 -9.89 2.89 -12.46
CA LEU A 207 -10.47 4.07 -11.82
C LEU A 207 -10.94 5.09 -12.86
N TYR A 208 -10.18 5.28 -13.95
CA TYR A 208 -10.60 6.15 -15.05
C TYR A 208 -11.91 5.68 -15.68
N GLU A 209 -12.03 4.39 -16.00
CA GLU A 209 -13.26 3.85 -16.56
C GLU A 209 -14.44 4.00 -15.60
N ARG A 210 -14.23 3.79 -14.30
CA ARG A 210 -15.26 4.02 -13.29
C ARG A 210 -15.69 5.49 -13.23
N ALA A 211 -14.74 6.43 -13.17
CA ALA A 211 -15.04 7.86 -13.19
C ALA A 211 -15.77 8.27 -14.48
N ARG A 212 -15.37 7.73 -15.63
CA ARG A 212 -16.01 7.96 -16.93
C ARG A 212 -17.45 7.44 -17.00
N VAL A 213 -17.74 6.29 -16.39
CA VAL A 213 -19.11 5.74 -16.35
C VAL A 213 -19.99 6.58 -15.42
N LEU A 214 -19.47 6.97 -14.25
CA LEU A 214 -20.18 7.82 -13.32
C LEU A 214 -20.49 9.20 -13.94
N SER A 215 -19.51 9.86 -14.54
CA SER A 215 -19.73 11.16 -15.18
C SER A 215 -20.77 11.10 -16.31
N LYS A 216 -20.78 10.01 -17.09
CA LYS A 216 -21.85 9.77 -18.09
C LYS A 216 -23.22 9.58 -17.46
N ALA A 217 -23.33 8.84 -16.36
CA ALA A 217 -24.60 8.61 -15.68
C ALA A 217 -25.17 9.90 -15.08
N TRP A 218 -24.31 10.76 -14.52
CA TRP A 218 -24.70 12.06 -13.97
C TRP A 218 -25.08 13.08 -15.04
N ASN A 219 -24.53 12.97 -16.25
CA ASN A 219 -24.84 13.83 -17.39
C ASN A 219 -26.04 13.35 -18.22
N GLN A 220 -26.72 12.26 -17.84
CA GLN A 220 -27.97 11.88 -18.48
C GLN A 220 -29.07 12.85 -18.05
N PRO A 221 -29.87 13.41 -18.99
CA PRO A 221 -31.02 14.22 -18.63
C PRO A 221 -31.93 13.39 -17.73
N SER A 222 -32.44 14.01 -16.66
CA SER A 222 -33.36 13.37 -15.73
C SER A 222 -34.47 12.70 -16.54
N ILE A 223 -34.63 11.40 -16.38
CA ILE A 223 -35.73 10.66 -16.98
C ILE A 223 -37.02 11.35 -16.54
N ASP A 224 -37.76 11.94 -17.50
CA ASP A 224 -39.05 12.54 -17.20
C ASP A 224 -40.04 11.43 -16.90
N ILE A 225 -40.22 11.18 -15.60
CA ILE A 225 -41.13 10.18 -15.08
C ILE A 225 -42.57 10.42 -15.58
N GLU A 226 -42.94 11.68 -15.85
CA GLU A 226 -44.27 12.01 -16.38
C GLU A 226 -44.39 11.65 -17.87
N GLU A 227 -43.32 11.78 -18.65
CA GLU A 227 -43.29 11.33 -20.05
C GLU A 227 -43.43 9.81 -20.16
N ILE A 228 -42.75 9.05 -19.28
CA ILE A 228 -42.89 7.59 -19.20
C ILE A 228 -44.31 7.19 -18.76
N LYS A 229 -44.87 7.85 -17.74
CA LYS A 229 -46.25 7.58 -17.29
C LYS A 229 -47.27 7.86 -18.39
N LYS A 230 -47.06 8.91 -19.18
CA LYS A 230 -47.91 9.25 -20.33
C LYS A 230 -47.85 8.18 -21.41
N ALA A 231 -46.64 7.73 -21.78
CA ALA A 231 -46.44 6.67 -22.78
C ALA A 231 -47.10 5.34 -22.36
N ILE A 232 -47.04 4.97 -21.08
CA ILE A 232 -47.71 3.76 -20.54
C ILE A 232 -49.23 3.89 -20.60
N ARG A 233 -49.79 5.07 -20.32
CA ARG A 233 -51.25 5.31 -20.41
C ARG A 233 -51.77 5.29 -21.84
N GLU A 234 -50.95 5.73 -22.79
CA GLU A 234 -51.32 5.79 -24.21
C GLU A 234 -51.11 4.43 -24.91
N GLY A 235 -50.10 3.63 -24.53
CA GLY A 235 -49.86 2.29 -25.07
C GLY A 235 -50.78 1.18 -24.53
N GLY A 236 -51.53 1.42 -23.46
CA GLY A 236 -52.49 0.46 -22.88
C GLY A 236 -53.91 0.53 -23.47
N LYS A 237 -54.14 1.36 -24.49
CA LYS A 237 -55.41 1.44 -25.24
C LYS A 237 -55.23 0.85 -26.63
N SER A 238 -55.05 -0.46 -26.72
CA SER A 238 -55.19 -1.19 -27.98
C SER A 238 -55.87 -2.53 -27.77
#